data_AF-A0AAP2D778-F1
#
_entry.id   AF-A0AAP2D778-F1
#
_cell.length_a   1.000
_cell.length_b   1.000
_cell.length_c   1.000
_cell.angle_alpha   90.00
_cell.angle_beta   90.00
_cell.angle_gamma   90.00
#
_symmetry.space_group_name_H-M   'P 1'
#
loop_
_entity.id
_entity.type
_entity.pdbx_description
1 polymer ?
#
loop_
_entity_poly.entity_id
_entity_poly.type
_entity_poly.pdbx_seq_one_letter_code
_entity_poly.pdbx_strand_id
1 'polypeptide(L)'
;MQTLCRLTTVLTLALLTACASSPFGSKVKEPFQSNAYQSNNRFWRASGKGVSSQDNIAKGKADIDAKAELAGQINTTMKQVADQYLGQTENANAADVADKFQSLVRQVMNTNMADLRKMDEKKYYNDKTKEYTVFIAYEIKKNAMLRFMKKQAKVDKTIDERQREVIEKIVDEELEKADAADHD
;
A
#
# COMPACT_ATOMS: atom_id res chain seq x y z
N MET A 1 29.89 -35.83 75.68
CA MET A 1 29.16 -34.56 75.93
C MET A 1 28.80 -33.99 74.57
N GLN A 2 27.53 -34.11 74.16
CA GLN A 2 26.52 -33.02 74.20
C GLN A 2 26.73 -32.03 73.04
N THR A 3 25.77 -31.60 72.23
CA THR A 3 24.37 -31.94 71.92
C THR A 3 23.96 -30.94 70.82
N LEU A 4 23.12 -31.36 69.87
CA LEU A 4 22.04 -30.59 69.21
C LEU A 4 22.32 -29.38 68.29
N CYS A 5 21.38 -29.27 67.33
CA CYS A 5 20.88 -28.06 66.65
C CYS A 5 21.69 -27.58 65.42
N ARG A 6 21.17 -27.41 64.19
CA ARG A 6 19.79 -27.29 63.70
C ARG A 6 19.69 -27.79 62.25
N LEU A 7 18.57 -28.45 62.03
CA LEU A 7 17.82 -28.61 60.78
C LEU A 7 17.92 -27.33 59.90
N THR A 8 18.57 -27.41 58.75
CA THR A 8 18.49 -26.37 57.71
C THR A 8 17.80 -26.98 56.49
N THR A 9 16.52 -26.65 56.38
CA THR A 9 15.61 -26.97 55.30
C THR A 9 16.19 -26.49 53.98
N VAL A 10 16.58 -27.41 53.09
CA VAL A 10 16.94 -27.11 51.71
C VAL A 10 15.65 -26.74 50.97
N LEU A 11 15.34 -25.45 50.94
CA LEU A 11 14.25 -24.90 50.14
C LEU A 11 14.73 -24.83 48.69
N THR A 12 14.51 -25.91 47.93
CA THR A 12 14.61 -25.90 46.48
C THR A 12 13.54 -24.97 45.92
N LEU A 13 13.91 -23.70 45.72
CA LEU A 13 13.11 -22.72 44.98
C LEU A 13 13.18 -23.12 43.50
N ALA A 14 12.23 -23.94 43.07
CA ALA A 14 11.97 -24.20 41.66
C ALA A 14 11.60 -22.86 41.00
N LEU A 15 12.56 -22.31 40.24
CA LEU A 15 12.35 -21.19 39.33
C LEU A 15 11.34 -21.63 38.27
N LEU A 16 10.06 -21.38 38.53
CA LEU A 16 9.02 -21.40 37.51
C LEU A 16 9.33 -20.26 36.53
N THR A 17 10.11 -20.57 35.49
CA THR A 17 10.17 -19.76 34.28
C THR A 17 8.81 -19.85 33.60
N ALA A 18 7.91 -18.99 34.04
CA ALA A 18 6.67 -18.71 33.34
C ALA A 18 7.03 -18.01 32.03
N CYS A 19 7.21 -18.78 30.96
CA CYS A 19 7.22 -18.27 29.60
C CYS A 19 5.82 -17.72 29.31
N ALA A 20 5.58 -16.45 29.60
CA ALA A 20 4.42 -15.72 29.12
C ALA A 20 4.61 -15.50 27.61
N SER A 21 4.22 -16.49 26.81
CA SER A 21 4.08 -16.32 25.37
C SER A 21 2.94 -15.33 25.13
N SER A 22 3.28 -14.15 24.60
CA SER A 22 2.30 -13.16 24.13
C SER A 22 1.26 -13.84 23.23
N PRO A 23 -0.05 -13.55 23.39
CA PRO A 23 -1.10 -14.10 22.53
C PRO A 23 -0.93 -13.71 21.05
N PHE A 24 -0.08 -12.72 20.77
CA PHE A 24 0.23 -12.23 19.43
C PHE A 24 1.45 -12.91 18.78
N GLY A 25 2.09 -13.87 19.47
CA GLY A 25 3.33 -14.50 19.00
C GLY A 25 4.52 -13.53 19.00
N SER A 26 5.48 -13.77 18.11
CA SER A 26 6.70 -12.94 17.99
C SER A 26 6.60 -11.93 16.84
N LYS A 27 7.09 -10.71 17.07
CA LYS A 27 7.10 -9.66 16.04
C LYS A 27 8.10 -10.00 14.94
N VAL A 28 7.63 -10.14 13.71
CA VAL A 28 8.48 -10.35 12.53
C VAL A 28 9.03 -9.01 12.05
N LYS A 29 10.34 -8.97 11.76
CA LYS A 29 11.00 -7.80 11.15
C LYS A 29 11.12 -8.02 9.65
N GLU A 30 10.18 -7.49 8.89
CA GLU A 30 10.25 -7.50 7.43
C GLU A 30 10.98 -6.24 6.90
N PRO A 31 11.46 -6.24 5.65
CA PRO A 31 11.91 -5.02 4.98
C PRO A 31 10.79 -3.98 4.85
N PHE A 32 11.19 -2.76 4.50
CA PHE A 32 10.29 -1.66 4.10
C PHE A 32 9.32 -1.15 5.19
N GLN A 33 9.64 -1.38 6.46
CA GLN A 33 8.80 -0.95 7.60
C GLN A 33 9.01 0.52 8.02
N SER A 34 9.98 1.23 7.43
CA SER A 34 10.26 2.63 7.76
C SER A 34 9.30 3.59 7.06
N ASN A 35 9.16 4.81 7.59
CA ASN A 35 8.36 5.89 6.99
C ASN A 35 8.72 6.19 5.52
N ALA A 36 9.97 5.93 5.10
CA ALA A 36 10.38 6.10 3.71
C ALA A 36 9.53 5.29 2.69
N TYR A 37 8.91 4.18 3.11
CA TYR A 37 8.10 3.32 2.25
C TYR A 37 6.59 3.52 2.45
N GLN A 38 6.19 4.46 3.32
CA GLN A 38 4.78 4.78 3.55
C GLN A 38 4.32 5.86 2.57
N SER A 39 3.07 5.72 2.13
CA SER A 39 2.37 6.76 1.35
C SER A 39 2.35 8.08 2.11
N ASN A 40 2.48 9.18 1.39
CA ASN A 40 2.43 10.52 1.95
C ASN A 40 1.64 11.45 1.02
N ASN A 41 1.71 12.76 1.25
CA ASN A 41 0.96 13.73 0.46
C ASN A 41 1.36 13.73 -1.03
N ARG A 42 2.62 13.39 -1.34
CA ARG A 42 3.22 13.51 -2.67
C ARG A 42 3.24 12.19 -3.45
N PHE A 43 3.32 11.07 -2.74
CA PHE A 43 3.50 9.73 -3.33
C PHE A 43 2.51 8.73 -2.75
N TRP A 44 1.92 7.91 -3.61
CA TRP A 44 1.40 6.61 -3.20
C TRP A 44 2.53 5.61 -3.17
N ARG A 45 2.59 4.78 -2.12
CA ARG A 45 3.61 3.76 -1.94
C ARG A 45 2.98 2.46 -1.46
N ALA A 46 3.49 1.36 -1.98
CA ALA A 46 3.19 0.06 -1.41
C ALA A 46 4.37 -0.88 -1.60
N SER A 47 4.38 -1.91 -0.75
CA SER A 47 5.33 -3.01 -0.85
C SER A 47 4.58 -4.31 -0.98
N GLY A 48 5.16 -5.25 -1.72
CA GLY A 48 4.63 -6.60 -1.89
C GLY A 48 5.66 -7.65 -1.58
N LYS A 49 5.19 -8.86 -1.24
CA LYS A 49 5.98 -10.03 -0.89
C LYS A 49 5.62 -11.21 -1.77
N GLY A 50 6.64 -11.92 -2.25
CA GLY A 50 6.47 -13.13 -3.04
C GLY A 50 7.41 -14.24 -2.60
N VAL A 51 6.88 -15.47 -2.52
CA VAL A 51 7.64 -16.67 -2.16
C VAL A 51 7.46 -17.76 -3.21
N SER A 52 8.57 -18.37 -3.62
CA SER A 52 8.59 -19.52 -4.52
C SER A 52 9.96 -20.22 -4.52
N SER A 53 9.99 -21.51 -4.84
CA SER A 53 11.23 -22.22 -5.17
C SER A 53 11.94 -21.69 -6.43
N GLN A 54 11.22 -20.96 -7.29
CA GLN A 54 11.75 -20.32 -8.50
C GLN A 54 11.88 -18.80 -8.30
N ASP A 55 13.07 -18.26 -8.52
CA ASP A 55 13.38 -16.84 -8.29
C ASP A 55 12.48 -15.88 -9.09
N ASN A 56 12.33 -16.14 -10.39
CA ASN A 56 11.46 -15.33 -11.26
C ASN A 56 9.99 -15.35 -10.82
N ILE A 57 9.50 -16.49 -10.30
CA ILE A 57 8.13 -16.61 -9.81
C ILE A 57 7.97 -15.87 -8.48
N ALA A 58 8.93 -15.97 -7.56
CA ALA A 58 8.92 -15.21 -6.31
C ALA A 58 8.91 -13.71 -6.59
N LYS A 59 9.74 -13.25 -7.54
CA LYS A 59 9.77 -11.86 -8.00
C LYS A 59 8.45 -11.42 -8.63
N GLY A 60 7.87 -12.22 -9.51
CA GLY A 60 6.58 -11.94 -10.14
C GLY A 60 5.45 -11.81 -9.13
N LYS A 61 5.42 -12.68 -8.12
CA LYS A 61 4.44 -12.59 -7.01
C LYS A 61 4.60 -11.29 -6.22
N ALA A 62 5.84 -10.94 -5.84
CA ALA A 62 6.10 -9.70 -5.10
C ALA A 62 5.71 -8.45 -5.90
N ASP A 63 5.93 -8.47 -7.22
CA ASP A 63 5.55 -7.39 -8.14
C ASP A 63 4.03 -7.22 -8.21
N ILE A 64 3.29 -8.31 -8.41
CA ILE A 64 1.82 -8.31 -8.47
C ILE A 64 1.23 -7.85 -7.15
N ASP A 65 1.75 -8.37 -6.04
CA ASP A 65 1.30 -8.03 -4.68
C ASP A 65 1.45 -6.52 -4.40
N ALA A 66 2.63 -5.95 -4.70
CA ALA A 66 2.89 -4.53 -4.51
C ALA A 66 1.98 -3.64 -5.38
N LYS A 67 1.73 -4.07 -6.63
CA LYS A 67 0.83 -3.36 -7.56
C LYS A 67 -0.64 -3.46 -7.13
N ALA A 68 -1.05 -4.59 -6.58
CA ALA A 68 -2.41 -4.78 -6.07
C ALA A 68 -2.67 -3.87 -4.86
N GLU A 69 -1.72 -3.78 -3.92
CA GLU A 69 -1.80 -2.87 -2.78
C GLU A 69 -1.85 -1.40 -3.21
N LEU A 70 -1.00 -0.99 -4.17
CA LEU A 70 -1.06 0.35 -4.76
C LEU A 70 -2.43 0.64 -5.41
N ALA A 71 -2.95 -0.29 -6.20
CA ALA A 71 -4.26 -0.15 -6.84
C ALA A 71 -5.38 -0.06 -5.81
N GLY A 72 -5.33 -0.85 -4.72
CA GLY A 72 -6.29 -0.78 -3.63
C GLY A 72 -6.31 0.59 -2.95
N GLN A 73 -5.13 1.13 -2.62
CA GLN A 73 -5.00 2.47 -2.05
C GLN A 73 -5.56 3.55 -2.98
N ILE A 74 -5.12 3.55 -4.24
CA ILE A 74 -5.54 4.56 -5.24
C ILE A 74 -7.04 4.48 -5.50
N ASN A 75 -7.60 3.29 -5.70
CA ASN A 75 -9.04 3.12 -5.91
C ASN A 75 -9.86 3.65 -4.73
N THR A 76 -9.39 3.41 -3.50
CA THR A 76 -10.06 3.89 -2.29
C THR A 76 -10.04 5.41 -2.21
N THR A 77 -8.87 6.03 -2.43
CA THR A 77 -8.73 7.49 -2.44
C THR A 77 -9.56 8.13 -3.54
N MET A 78 -9.49 7.61 -4.77
CA MET A 78 -10.24 8.16 -5.89
C MET A 78 -11.75 7.97 -5.74
N LYS A 79 -12.20 6.87 -5.11
CA LYS A 79 -13.61 6.71 -4.73
C LYS A 79 -14.05 7.80 -3.76
N GLN A 80 -13.27 8.09 -2.73
CA GLN A 80 -13.58 9.16 -1.78
C GLN A 80 -13.67 10.52 -2.47
N VAL A 81 -12.78 10.82 -3.42
CA VAL A 81 -12.84 12.04 -4.24
C VAL A 81 -14.15 12.11 -5.04
N ALA A 82 -14.53 11.00 -5.70
CA ALA A 82 -15.79 10.94 -6.44
C ALA A 82 -17.01 11.12 -5.52
N ASP A 83 -17.04 10.43 -4.38
CA ASP A 83 -18.14 10.50 -3.40
C ASP A 83 -18.26 11.91 -2.82
N GLN A 84 -17.13 12.58 -2.54
CA GLN A 84 -17.11 13.98 -2.08
C GLN A 84 -17.69 14.91 -3.14
N TYR A 85 -17.35 14.71 -4.42
CA TYR A 85 -17.92 15.48 -5.51
C TYR A 85 -19.44 15.28 -5.64
N LEU A 86 -19.93 14.03 -5.52
CA LEU A 86 -21.36 13.74 -5.51
C LEU A 86 -22.09 14.50 -4.39
N GLY A 87 -21.53 14.46 -3.16
CA GLY A 87 -22.14 15.11 -2.00
C GLY A 87 -22.17 16.64 -2.08
N GLN A 88 -21.30 17.25 -2.89
CA GLN A 88 -21.26 18.71 -3.09
C GLN A 88 -22.12 19.20 -4.26
N THR A 89 -22.63 18.30 -5.10
CA THR A 89 -23.34 18.70 -6.32
C THR A 89 -24.78 18.18 -6.33
N GLU A 90 -25.76 19.08 -6.44
CA GLU A 90 -27.16 18.73 -6.72
C GLU A 90 -27.37 18.42 -8.22
N ASN A 91 -26.39 17.78 -8.87
CA ASN A 91 -26.42 17.55 -10.30
C ASN A 91 -27.03 16.17 -10.60
N ALA A 92 -28.11 16.16 -11.39
CA ALA A 92 -28.80 14.94 -11.81
C ALA A 92 -27.89 13.91 -12.52
N ASN A 93 -26.73 14.35 -13.05
CA ASN A 93 -25.77 13.48 -13.75
C ASN A 93 -24.51 13.19 -12.93
N ALA A 94 -24.46 13.56 -11.65
CA ALA A 94 -23.25 13.42 -10.84
C ALA A 94 -22.82 11.94 -10.71
N ALA A 95 -23.79 11.03 -10.54
CA ALA A 95 -23.55 9.60 -10.42
C ALA A 95 -22.86 9.01 -11.67
N ASP A 96 -23.35 9.34 -12.87
CA ASP A 96 -22.75 8.90 -14.12
C ASP A 96 -21.30 9.38 -14.26
N VAL A 97 -21.02 10.62 -13.82
CA VAL A 97 -19.66 11.17 -13.84
C VAL A 97 -18.75 10.43 -12.84
N ALA A 98 -19.24 10.15 -11.63
CA ALA A 98 -18.49 9.39 -10.63
C ALA A 98 -18.15 7.97 -11.14
N ASP A 99 -19.08 7.30 -11.80
CA ASP A 99 -18.86 5.99 -12.41
C ASP A 99 -17.80 6.05 -13.52
N LYS A 100 -17.88 7.06 -14.41
CA LYS A 100 -16.87 7.29 -15.45
C LYS A 100 -15.51 7.62 -14.87
N PHE A 101 -15.45 8.44 -13.84
CA PHE A 101 -14.22 8.77 -13.12
C PHE A 101 -13.57 7.51 -12.53
N GLN A 102 -14.34 6.68 -11.82
CA GLN A 102 -13.83 5.43 -11.26
C GLN A 102 -13.41 4.43 -12.35
N SER A 103 -14.12 4.36 -13.47
CA SER A 103 -13.72 3.56 -14.63
C SER A 103 -12.38 4.01 -15.21
N LEU A 104 -12.21 5.33 -15.36
CA LEU A 104 -10.98 5.94 -15.86
C LEU A 104 -9.79 5.66 -14.94
N VAL A 105 -9.98 5.73 -13.61
CA VAL A 105 -8.94 5.37 -12.63
C VAL A 105 -8.48 3.93 -12.84
N ARG A 106 -9.41 2.98 -12.99
CA ARG A 106 -9.09 1.57 -13.25
C ARG A 106 -8.35 1.40 -14.57
N GLN A 107 -8.79 2.10 -15.63
CA GLN A 107 -8.10 2.09 -16.92
C GLN A 107 -6.66 2.59 -16.80
N VAL A 108 -6.45 3.72 -16.12
CA VAL A 108 -5.11 4.29 -15.88
C VAL A 108 -4.21 3.29 -15.14
N MET A 109 -4.73 2.65 -14.10
CA MET A 109 -3.97 1.66 -13.33
C MET A 109 -3.59 0.41 -14.15
N ASN A 110 -4.46 -0.02 -15.07
CA ASN A 110 -4.24 -1.21 -15.89
C ASN A 110 -3.34 -0.99 -17.11
N THR A 111 -3.42 0.19 -17.73
CA THR A 111 -2.89 0.38 -19.09
C THR A 111 -1.42 0.77 -19.10
N ASN A 112 -1.01 1.57 -18.12
CA ASN A 112 0.39 1.91 -17.86
C ASN A 112 0.35 2.73 -16.58
N MET A 113 0.88 2.19 -15.49
CA MET A 113 1.25 3.01 -14.34
C MET A 113 2.42 3.90 -14.81
N ALA A 114 2.11 4.95 -15.58
CA ALA A 114 3.05 5.70 -16.42
C ALA A 114 4.17 6.39 -15.63
N ASP A 115 4.10 6.34 -14.30
CA ASP A 115 5.10 6.82 -13.37
C ASP A 115 5.30 5.88 -12.17
N LEU A 116 5.16 4.56 -12.38
CA LEU A 116 5.51 3.56 -11.37
C LEU A 116 7.02 3.46 -11.24
N ARG A 117 7.53 3.91 -10.11
CA ARG A 117 8.95 3.85 -9.78
C ARG A 117 9.21 2.74 -8.77
N LYS A 118 10.12 1.82 -9.10
CA LYS A 118 10.63 0.85 -8.13
C LYS A 118 11.56 1.57 -7.15
N MET A 119 11.21 1.57 -5.87
CA MET A 119 12.00 2.18 -4.81
C MET A 119 13.17 1.28 -4.41
N ASP A 120 12.86 0.04 -4.06
CA ASP A 120 13.84 -0.94 -3.56
C ASP A 120 13.32 -2.36 -3.81
N GLU A 121 14.23 -3.33 -3.81
CA GLU A 121 13.97 -4.75 -3.98
C GLU A 121 14.90 -5.52 -3.02
N LYS A 122 14.33 -6.37 -2.17
CA LYS A 122 15.09 -7.26 -1.28
C LYS A 122 14.79 -8.71 -1.61
N LYS A 123 15.82 -9.52 -1.74
CA LYS A 123 15.70 -10.95 -2.06
C LYS A 123 16.45 -11.76 -1.01
N TYR A 124 15.82 -12.83 -0.57
CA TYR A 124 16.35 -13.78 0.39
C TYR A 124 16.21 -15.18 -0.18
N TYR A 125 17.19 -16.03 0.07
CA TYR A 125 17.13 -17.45 -0.24
C TYR A 125 17.23 -18.25 1.05
N ASN A 126 16.33 -19.21 1.24
CA ASN A 126 16.35 -20.09 2.40
C ASN A 126 16.95 -21.44 2.01
N ASP A 127 18.16 -21.73 2.49
CA ASP A 127 18.87 -22.99 2.18
C ASP A 127 18.14 -24.24 2.67
N LYS A 128 17.27 -24.13 3.68
CA LYS A 128 16.53 -25.25 4.26
C LYS A 128 15.28 -25.56 3.46
N THR A 129 14.50 -24.53 3.10
CA THR A 129 13.25 -24.72 2.33
C THR A 129 13.49 -24.70 0.82
N LYS A 130 14.67 -24.27 0.37
CA LYS A 130 15.04 -24.07 -1.05
C LYS A 130 14.11 -23.07 -1.75
N GLU A 131 13.63 -22.07 -1.03
CA GLU A 131 12.72 -21.04 -1.52
C GLU A 131 13.38 -19.66 -1.55
N TYR A 132 12.97 -18.87 -2.54
CA TYR A 132 13.21 -17.44 -2.63
C TYR A 132 12.06 -16.67 -2.00
N THR A 133 12.39 -15.68 -1.19
CA THR A 133 11.48 -14.65 -0.69
C THR A 133 11.92 -13.31 -1.24
N VAL A 134 11.05 -12.66 -2.01
CA VAL A 134 11.30 -11.36 -2.62
C VAL A 134 10.33 -10.34 -2.05
N PHE A 135 10.85 -9.15 -1.74
CA PHE A 135 10.09 -7.96 -1.38
C PHE A 135 10.37 -6.89 -2.43
N ILE A 136 9.32 -6.23 -2.92
CA ILE A 136 9.44 -5.09 -3.84
C ILE A 136 8.66 -3.92 -3.26
N ALA A 137 9.25 -2.73 -3.30
CA ALA A 137 8.57 -1.48 -2.97
C ALA A 137 8.44 -0.60 -4.21
N TYR A 138 7.25 -0.06 -4.41
CA TYR A 138 6.92 0.85 -5.50
C TYR A 138 6.39 2.17 -4.98
N GLU A 139 6.56 3.21 -5.78
CA GLU A 139 5.86 4.47 -5.61
C GLU A 139 5.30 5.01 -6.93
N ILE A 140 4.26 5.82 -6.82
CA ILE A 140 3.68 6.60 -7.90
C ILE A 140 3.54 8.03 -7.41
N LYS A 141 4.05 9.00 -8.20
CA LYS A 141 3.87 10.42 -7.89
C LYS A 141 2.42 10.83 -8.15
N LYS A 142 1.77 11.47 -7.16
CA LYS A 142 0.33 11.75 -7.23
C LYS A 142 -0.05 12.65 -8.39
N ASN A 143 0.67 13.77 -8.54
CA ASN A 143 0.41 14.71 -9.62
C ASN A 143 0.68 14.12 -11.01
N ALA A 144 1.68 13.26 -11.18
CA ALA A 144 1.95 12.61 -12.46
C ALA A 144 0.78 11.69 -12.87
N MET A 145 0.26 10.90 -11.94
CA MET A 145 -0.90 10.04 -12.17
C MET A 145 -2.15 10.85 -12.49
N LEU A 146 -2.44 11.91 -11.72
CA LEU A 146 -3.59 12.78 -11.96
C LEU A 146 -3.49 13.50 -13.33
N ARG A 147 -2.32 14.01 -13.71
CA ARG A 147 -2.08 14.59 -15.05
C ARG A 147 -2.27 13.55 -16.15
N PHE A 148 -1.82 12.32 -15.94
CA PHE A 148 -2.04 11.23 -16.89
C PHE A 148 -3.52 10.87 -17.01
N MET A 149 -4.25 10.84 -15.89
CA MET A 149 -5.69 10.62 -15.87
C MET A 149 -6.43 11.71 -16.65
N LYS A 150 -6.06 12.99 -16.47
CA LYS A 150 -6.60 14.12 -17.26
C LYS A 150 -6.37 13.92 -18.76
N LYS A 151 -5.17 13.48 -19.16
CA LYS A 151 -4.87 13.16 -20.57
C LYS A 151 -5.72 12.00 -21.08
N GLN A 152 -5.91 10.96 -20.25
CA GLN A 152 -6.69 9.80 -20.63
C GLN A 152 -8.18 10.14 -20.80
N ALA A 153 -8.74 11.02 -19.96
CA ALA A 153 -10.11 11.51 -20.09
C ALA A 153 -10.37 12.19 -21.45
N LYS A 154 -9.36 12.87 -22.02
CA LYS A 154 -9.46 13.56 -23.32
C LYS A 154 -9.50 12.62 -24.51
N VAL A 155 -8.94 11.43 -24.39
CA VAL A 155 -8.86 10.46 -25.49
C VAL A 155 -9.89 9.33 -25.35
N ASP A 156 -10.55 9.23 -24.20
CA ASP A 156 -11.57 8.23 -23.93
C ASP A 156 -12.88 8.59 -24.65
N LYS A 157 -13.20 7.83 -25.70
CA LYS A 157 -14.40 8.03 -26.52
C LYS A 157 -15.71 7.71 -25.78
N THR A 158 -15.64 7.09 -24.61
CA THR A 158 -16.81 6.75 -23.80
C THR A 158 -17.22 7.85 -22.83
N ILE A 159 -16.46 8.95 -22.79
CA ILE A 159 -16.70 10.12 -21.95
C ILE A 159 -17.17 11.26 -22.87
N ASP A 160 -18.36 11.80 -22.63
CA ASP A 160 -18.86 12.95 -23.38
C ASP A 160 -18.22 14.28 -22.91
N GLU A 161 -18.46 15.36 -23.65
CA GLU A 161 -17.88 16.68 -23.35
C GLU A 161 -18.19 17.17 -21.93
N ARG A 162 -19.44 17.05 -21.50
CA ARG A 162 -19.89 17.53 -20.19
C ARG A 162 -19.28 16.69 -19.07
N GLN A 163 -19.26 15.37 -19.25
CA GLN A 163 -18.61 14.45 -18.31
C GLN A 163 -17.11 14.75 -18.21
N ARG A 164 -16.46 15.04 -19.34
CA ARG A 164 -15.05 15.35 -19.39
C ARG A 164 -14.73 16.65 -18.67
N GLU A 165 -15.48 17.72 -18.89
CA GLU A 165 -15.29 19.00 -18.19
C GLU A 165 -15.34 18.82 -16.67
N VAL A 166 -16.29 18.02 -16.18
CA VAL A 166 -16.41 17.73 -14.76
C VAL A 166 -15.25 16.88 -14.25
N ILE A 167 -14.86 15.82 -14.97
CA ILE A 167 -13.70 15.00 -14.61
C ILE A 167 -12.44 15.84 -14.58
N GLU A 168 -12.24 16.73 -15.55
CA GLU A 168 -11.10 17.66 -15.58
C GLU A 168 -11.12 18.58 -14.36
N LYS A 169 -12.28 19.11 -13.98
CA LYS A 169 -12.43 19.93 -12.77
C LYS A 169 -12.04 19.16 -11.49
N ILE A 170 -12.57 17.95 -11.32
CA ILE A 170 -12.23 17.08 -10.16
C ILE A 170 -10.72 16.84 -10.11
N VAL A 171 -10.12 16.52 -11.26
CA VAL A 171 -8.68 16.24 -11.35
C VAL A 171 -7.84 17.48 -11.09
N ASP A 172 -8.27 18.66 -11.55
CA ASP A 172 -7.57 19.92 -11.32
C ASP A 172 -7.59 20.30 -9.84
N GLU A 173 -8.72 20.16 -9.15
CA GLU A 173 -8.81 20.38 -7.69
C GLU A 173 -7.88 19.44 -6.92
N GLU A 174 -7.78 18.17 -7.30
CA GLU A 174 -6.85 17.22 -6.69
C GLU A 174 -5.39 17.49 -7.05
N LEU A 175 -5.12 18.01 -8.26
CA LEU A 175 -3.79 18.41 -8.69
C LEU A 175 -3.29 19.62 -7.89
N GLU A 176 -4.14 20.62 -7.65
CA GLU A 176 -3.80 21.77 -6.83
C GLU A 176 -3.42 21.34 -5.40
N LYS A 177 -4.18 20.43 -4.79
CA LYS A 177 -3.85 19.84 -3.48
C LYS A 177 -2.53 19.08 -3.50
N ALA A 178 -2.28 18.31 -4.55
CA ALA A 178 -1.06 17.52 -4.69
C ALA A 178 0.19 18.39 -4.96
N ASP A 179 0.05 19.45 -5.76
CA ASP A 179 1.14 20.38 -6.09
C ASP A 179 1.47 21.29 -4.91
N ALA A 180 0.48 21.74 -4.12
CA ALA A 180 0.72 22.47 -2.88
C ALA A 180 1.61 21.66 -1.92
N ALA A 181 1.34 20.35 -1.79
CA ALA A 181 2.15 19.44 -0.98
C ALA A 181 3.53 19.11 -1.57
N ASP A 182 3.81 19.47 -2.84
CA ASP A 182 5.13 19.35 -3.46
C ASP A 182 6.04 20.55 -3.13
N HIS A 183 5.45 21.67 -2.68
CA HIS A 183 6.14 22.93 -2.35
C HIS A 183 6.44 23.14 -0.86
N ASP A 184 5.85 22.31 0.00
CA ASP A 184 6.12 22.22 1.45
C ASP A 184 7.17 21.14 1.78
#